data_AF-A0A3S3QN52-F1
#
_entry.id   AF-A0A3S3QN52-F1
#
_cell.length_a   1.000
_cell.length_b   1.000
_cell.length_c   1.000
_cell.angle_alpha   90.00
_cell.angle_beta   90.00
_cell.angle_gamma   90.00
#
_symmetry.space_group_name_H-M   'P 1'
#
loop_
_entity.id
_entity.type
_entity.pdbx_description
1 polymer ?
#
loop_
_entity_poly.entity_id
_entity_poly.type
_entity_poly.pdbx_seq_one_letter_code
_entity_poly.pdbx_strand_id
1 'polypeptide(L)'
;MCYFCCVKEVLPDAIPLRTTKGNEHHGLSEFQSELVHLASVLNGDHFLTSFPDEISKKMSIKQAHAYVKGTVSRFMQASQEAIKLGADESAIVDMRSSLTTRTTFP
;
A
#
# COMPACT_ATOMS: atom_id res chain seq x y z
N MET A 1 -29.66 -34.28 33.13
CA MET A 1 -30.18 -33.06 32.50
C MET A 1 -28.99 -32.21 32.06
N CYS A 2 -28.86 -31.99 30.76
CA CYS A 2 -27.70 -31.36 30.14
C CYS A 2 -27.65 -29.85 30.41
N TYR A 3 -26.58 -29.38 31.08
CA TYR A 3 -26.19 -27.97 31.08
C TYR A 3 -25.38 -27.69 29.81
N PHE A 4 -26.06 -27.65 28.66
CA PHE A 4 -25.46 -27.21 27.41
C PHE A 4 -26.30 -26.06 26.85
N CYS A 5 -26.17 -24.89 27.47
CA CYS A 5 -26.53 -23.63 26.85
C CYS A 5 -25.22 -22.89 26.58
N CYS A 6 -24.68 -23.05 25.37
CA CYS A 6 -23.61 -22.18 24.88
C CYS A 6 -24.26 -20.80 24.65
N VAL A 7 -24.28 -19.98 25.70
CA VAL A 7 -24.55 -18.55 25.58
C VAL A 7 -23.50 -18.03 24.60
N LYS A 8 -23.95 -17.44 23.48
CA LYS A 8 -23.03 -16.74 22.58
C LYS A 8 -22.37 -15.62 23.37
N GLU A 9 -21.14 -15.83 23.81
CA GLU A 9 -20.31 -14.77 24.34
C GLU A 9 -19.98 -13.83 23.19
N VAL A 10 -20.67 -12.69 23.15
CA VAL A 10 -20.31 -11.60 22.25
C VAL A 10 -19.10 -10.93 22.87
N LEU A 11 -17.97 -10.97 22.17
CA LEU A 11 -16.78 -10.23 22.56
C LEU A 11 -17.15 -8.74 22.71
N PRO A 12 -16.77 -8.08 23.81
CA PRO A 12 -17.01 -6.66 23.97
C PRO A 12 -16.32 -5.88 22.85
N ASP A 13 -16.88 -4.74 22.47
CA ASP A 13 -16.26 -3.86 21.49
C ASP A 13 -14.82 -3.53 21.90
N ALA A 14 -13.91 -3.61 20.93
CA ALA A 14 -12.50 -3.34 21.16
C ALA A 14 -12.33 -1.89 21.64
N ILE A 15 -11.68 -1.72 22.78
CA ILE A 15 -11.36 -0.38 23.29
C ILE A 15 -10.38 0.29 22.31
N PRO A 16 -10.64 1.52 21.85
CA PRO A 16 -9.73 2.22 20.96
C PRO A 16 -8.33 2.35 21.57
N LEU A 17 -7.31 1.87 20.84
CA LEU A 17 -5.90 1.94 21.28
C LEU A 17 -5.32 3.36 21.29
N ARG A 18 -6.03 4.32 20.69
CA ARG A 18 -5.61 5.72 20.55
C ARG A 18 -6.71 6.65 21.02
N THR A 19 -6.32 7.72 21.68
CA THR A 19 -7.22 8.77 22.17
C THR A 19 -7.60 9.79 21.08
N THR A 20 -6.85 9.84 19.99
CA THR A 20 -7.02 10.83 18.91
C THR A 20 -7.50 10.20 17.60
N LYS A 21 -8.22 11.00 16.79
CA LYS A 21 -8.56 10.63 15.40
C LYS A 21 -7.32 10.63 14.51
N GLY A 22 -7.42 9.95 13.37
CA GLY A 22 -6.28 9.79 12.46
C GLY A 22 -6.09 11.09 11.72
N ASN A 23 -4.85 11.61 11.70
CA ASN A 23 -4.54 12.79 10.91
C ASN A 23 -3.93 12.38 9.57
N GLU A 24 -4.78 12.04 8.60
CA GLU A 24 -4.34 11.57 7.29
C GLU A 24 -3.67 12.65 6.43
N HIS A 25 -3.79 13.92 6.84
CA HIS A 25 -3.17 15.07 6.18
C HIS A 25 -1.77 15.39 6.71
N HIS A 26 -1.35 14.74 7.80
CA HIS A 26 0.00 14.88 8.33
C HIS A 26 1.04 14.26 7.38
N GLY A 27 2.29 14.71 7.52
CA GLY A 27 3.43 14.05 6.89
C GLY A 27 3.65 12.63 7.44
N LEU A 28 4.50 11.87 6.75
CA LEU A 28 4.75 10.47 7.06
C LEU A 28 5.64 10.29 8.28
N SER A 29 5.42 9.18 9.00
CA SER A 29 6.46 8.62 9.86
C SER A 29 7.59 8.01 9.02
N GLU A 30 8.72 7.69 9.66
CA GLU A 30 9.83 6.99 9.03
C GLU A 30 9.37 5.65 8.41
N PHE A 31 8.72 4.80 9.20
CA PHE A 31 8.18 3.53 8.71
C PHE A 31 7.19 3.70 7.54
N GLN A 32 6.31 4.70 7.59
CA GLN A 32 5.40 4.98 6.47
C GLN A 32 6.15 5.41 5.21
N SER A 33 7.27 6.13 5.35
CA SER A 33 8.14 6.52 4.24
C SER A 33 8.87 5.31 3.65
N GLU A 34 9.29 4.35 4.47
CA GLU A 34 9.88 3.09 4.00
C GLU A 34 8.90 2.26 3.16
N LEU A 35 7.62 2.22 3.56
CA LEU A 35 6.58 1.53 2.77
C LEU A 35 6.38 2.19 1.39
N VAL A 36 6.48 3.52 1.32
CA VAL A 36 6.43 4.26 0.05
C VAL A 36 7.66 3.95 -0.79
N HIS A 37 8.84 3.84 -0.19
CA HIS A 37 10.07 3.48 -0.89
C HIS A 37 9.96 2.06 -1.46
N LEU A 38 9.50 1.09 -0.69
CA LEU A 38 9.21 -0.27 -1.17
C LEU A 38 8.22 -0.25 -2.35
N ALA A 39 7.14 0.52 -2.23
CA ALA A 39 6.18 0.67 -3.32
C ALA A 39 6.84 1.26 -4.59
N SER A 40 7.72 2.26 -4.46
CA SER A 40 8.42 2.81 -5.63
C SER A 40 9.26 1.76 -6.37
N VAL A 41 9.87 0.81 -5.66
CA VAL A 41 10.59 -0.30 -6.28
C VAL A 41 9.63 -1.22 -7.03
N LEU A 42 8.53 -1.65 -6.38
CA LEU A 42 7.52 -2.51 -6.98
C LEU A 42 6.83 -1.87 -8.19
N ASN A 43 6.68 -0.54 -8.21
CA ASN A 43 6.05 0.17 -9.32
C ASN A 43 7.02 0.46 -10.49
N GLY A 44 8.33 0.28 -10.27
CA GLY A 44 9.40 0.65 -11.18
C GLY A 44 9.89 2.11 -11.08
N ASP A 45 9.30 2.92 -10.19
CA ASP A 45 9.54 4.36 -10.05
C ASP A 45 10.80 4.74 -9.28
N HIS A 46 11.48 3.77 -8.68
CA HIS A 46 12.72 4.00 -7.93
C HIS A 46 13.87 4.60 -8.79
N PHE A 47 13.77 4.55 -10.12
CA PHE A 47 14.69 5.22 -11.04
C PHE A 47 14.37 6.71 -11.28
N LEU A 48 13.20 7.19 -10.88
CA LEU A 48 12.82 8.58 -11.05
C LEU A 48 13.62 9.44 -10.07
N THR A 49 14.15 10.57 -10.56
CA THR A 49 15.01 11.50 -9.79
C THR A 49 14.33 12.10 -8.56
N SER A 50 12.99 12.02 -8.49
CA SER A 50 12.16 12.50 -7.38
C SER A 50 11.99 11.46 -6.24
N PHE A 51 12.41 10.22 -6.45
CA PHE A 51 12.48 9.19 -5.40
C PHE A 51 13.93 8.99 -4.92
N PRO A 52 14.15 8.70 -3.62
CA PRO A 52 13.16 8.52 -2.54
C PRO A 52 12.89 9.80 -1.73
N ASP A 53 13.77 10.81 -1.80
CA ASP A 53 13.82 11.92 -0.84
C ASP A 53 12.75 13.01 -1.03
N GLU A 54 12.32 13.31 -2.25
CA GLU A 54 11.37 14.41 -2.46
C GLU A 54 9.93 13.98 -2.27
N ILE A 55 9.56 12.81 -2.80
CA ILE A 55 8.16 12.37 -2.83
C ILE A 55 7.68 11.92 -1.45
N SER A 56 8.50 11.17 -0.69
CA SER A 56 8.15 10.73 0.67
C SER A 56 8.03 11.89 1.65
N LYS A 57 8.91 12.90 1.56
CA LYS A 57 8.91 14.07 2.47
C LYS A 57 7.77 15.06 2.20
N LYS A 58 7.25 15.10 0.96
CA LYS A 58 6.20 16.07 0.56
C LYS A 58 4.79 15.48 0.57
N MET A 59 4.61 14.18 0.85
CA MET A 59 3.29 13.54 0.80
C MET A 59 2.60 13.44 2.16
N SER A 60 1.27 13.53 2.13
CA SER A 60 0.42 13.22 3.27
C SER A 60 0.20 11.71 3.41
N ILE A 61 -0.15 11.25 4.62
CA ILE A 61 -0.50 9.83 4.88
C ILE A 61 -1.58 9.34 3.91
N LYS A 62 -2.57 10.17 3.58
CA LYS A 62 -3.63 9.84 2.61
C LYS A 62 -3.07 9.55 1.21
N GLN A 63 -2.13 10.37 0.75
CA GLN A 63 -1.47 10.20 -0.55
C GLN A 63 -0.57 8.96 -0.55
N ALA A 64 0.21 8.75 0.51
CA ALA A 64 1.05 7.57 0.69
C ALA A 64 0.22 6.28 0.62
N HIS A 65 -0.89 6.24 1.36
CA HIS A 65 -1.80 5.09 1.36
C HIS A 65 -2.33 4.77 -0.04
N ALA A 66 -2.78 5.79 -0.78
CA ALA A 66 -3.28 5.62 -2.14
C ALA A 66 -2.18 5.10 -3.09
N TYR A 67 -0.96 5.64 -2.99
CA TYR A 67 0.18 5.23 -3.81
C TYR A 67 0.59 3.78 -3.55
N VAL A 68 0.77 3.40 -2.28
CA VAL A 68 1.14 2.03 -1.87
C VAL A 68 0.06 1.04 -2.31
N LYS A 69 -1.22 1.35 -2.06
CA LYS A 69 -2.33 0.47 -2.44
C LYS A 69 -2.42 0.28 -3.95
N GLY A 70 -2.28 1.36 -4.73
CA GLY A 70 -2.30 1.29 -6.19
C GLY A 70 -1.13 0.47 -6.74
N THR A 71 0.06 0.67 -6.19
CA THR A 71 1.27 -0.07 -6.55
C THR A 71 1.11 -1.56 -6.30
N VAL A 72 0.72 -1.98 -5.09
CA VAL A 72 0.57 -3.40 -4.74
C VAL A 72 -0.47 -4.05 -5.63
N SER A 73 -1.59 -3.37 -5.90
CA SER A 73 -2.60 -3.86 -6.83
C SER A 73 -2.03 -4.09 -8.24
N ARG A 74 -1.30 -3.11 -8.78
CA ARG A 74 -0.71 -3.20 -10.13
C ARG A 74 0.35 -4.30 -10.21
N PHE A 75 1.22 -4.39 -9.22
CA PHE A 75 2.23 -5.44 -9.13
C PHE A 75 1.61 -6.83 -9.09
N MET A 76 0.60 -7.05 -8.24
CA MET A 76 -0.08 -8.34 -8.15
C MET A 76 -0.82 -8.70 -9.46
N GLN A 77 -1.43 -7.73 -10.13
CA GLN A 77 -2.05 -7.94 -11.44
C GLN A 77 -1.02 -8.37 -12.50
N ALA A 78 0.09 -7.65 -12.60
CA ALA A 78 1.16 -7.98 -13.53
C ALA A 78 1.75 -9.37 -13.26
N SER A 79 1.96 -9.72 -11.98
CA SER A 79 2.41 -11.05 -11.57
C SER A 79 1.43 -12.15 -11.96
N GLN A 80 0.12 -11.94 -11.74
CA GLN A 80 -0.89 -12.91 -12.17
C GLN A 80 -0.96 -13.07 -13.69
N GLU A 81 -0.77 -11.99 -14.45
CA GLU A 81 -0.71 -12.03 -15.91
C GLU A 81 0.54 -12.78 -16.39
N ALA A 82 1.70 -12.54 -15.78
CA ALA A 82 2.93 -13.24 -16.10
C ALA A 82 2.79 -14.76 -15.90
N ILE A 83 2.20 -15.20 -14.78
CA ILE A 83 1.92 -16.62 -14.52
C ILE A 83 1.00 -17.20 -15.59
N LYS A 84 -0.07 -16.49 -15.98
CA LYS A 84 -0.98 -16.94 -17.06
C LYS A 84 -0.29 -17.07 -18.42
N LEU A 85 0.77 -16.30 -18.65
CA LEU A 85 1.60 -16.35 -19.86
C LEU A 85 2.73 -17.40 -19.78
N GLY A 86 2.81 -18.16 -18.68
CA GLY A 86 3.78 -19.25 -18.51
C GLY A 86 5.08 -18.86 -17.83
N ALA A 87 5.13 -17.72 -17.15
CA ALA A 87 6.24 -17.41 -16.24
C ALA A 87 6.23 -18.39 -15.05
N ASP A 88 7.43 -18.69 -14.54
CA ASP A 88 7.58 -19.48 -13.31
C ASP A 88 6.97 -18.73 -12.12
N GLU A 89 6.30 -19.44 -11.20
CA GLU A 89 5.63 -18.83 -10.04
C GLU A 89 6.60 -18.17 -9.06
N SER A 90 7.88 -18.56 -9.07
CA SER A 90 8.94 -17.91 -8.29
C SER A 90 9.57 -16.70 -8.99
N ALA A 91 9.22 -16.46 -10.25
CA ALA A 91 9.71 -15.29 -10.99
C ALA A 91 9.09 -14.01 -10.42
N ILE A 92 9.95 -13.03 -10.15
CA ILE A 92 9.53 -11.70 -9.72
C ILE A 92 9.37 -10.83 -10.97
N VAL A 93 8.18 -10.25 -11.16
CA VAL A 93 7.92 -9.33 -12.28
C VAL A 93 8.70 -8.04 -12.06
N ASP A 94 9.59 -7.72 -13.00
CA ASP A 94 10.23 -6.42 -13.07
C ASP A 94 9.31 -5.42 -13.78
N MET A 95 8.76 -4.49 -13.01
CA MET A 95 7.86 -3.48 -13.54
C MET A 95 8.63 -2.27 -14.02
N ARG A 96 8.28 -1.79 -15.22
CA ARG A 96 8.76 -0.51 -15.74
C ARG A 96 7.88 0.64 -15.26
N SER A 97 8.51 1.77 -14.90
CA SER A 97 7.79 3.02 -14.59
C SER A 97 6.73 3.30 -15.63
N SER A 98 5.49 3.44 -15.17
CA SER A 98 4.44 4.03 -15.98
C SER A 98 4.56 5.54 -15.85
N LEU A 99 5.33 6.16 -16.76
CA LEU A 99 5.19 7.59 -16.99
C LEU A 99 3.80 7.85 -17.60
N THR A 100 2.77 7.85 -16.77
CA THR A 100 1.53 8.54 -17.12
C THR A 100 1.77 10.01 -16.74
N THR A 101 2.23 10.81 -17.70
CA THR A 101 2.14 12.27 -17.59
C THR A 101 0.69 12.61 -17.32
N ARG A 102 0.37 12.98 -16.08
CA ARG A 102 -0.92 13.58 -15.76
C ARG A 102 -0.92 14.95 -16.40
N THR A 103 -1.49 15.06 -17.61
CA THR A 103 -1.75 16.34 -18.26
C THR A 103 -2.59 17.18 -17.31
N THR A 104 -1.98 18.18 -16.69
CA THR A 104 -2.72 19.26 -16.04
C THR A 104 -3.30 20.09 -17.17
N PHE A 105 -4.59 19.92 -17.45
CA PHE A 105 -5.31 20.89 -18.27
C PHE A 105 -5.32 22.25 -17.56
N PRO A 106 -5.24 23.35 -18.32
CA PRO A 106 -5.02 24.71 -17.82
C PRO A 106 -6.13 25.23 -16.92
#